data_AF-A0A4Y1YP27-F1
#
_entry.id   AF-A0A4Y1YP27-F1
#
_cell.length_a   1.000
_cell.length_b   1.000
_cell.length_c   1.000
_cell.angle_alpha   90.00
_cell.angle_beta   90.00
_cell.angle_gamma   90.00
#
_symmetry.space_group_name_H-M   'P 1'
#
loop_
_entity.id
_entity.type
_entity.pdbx_description
1 polymer ?
#
loop_
_entity_poly.entity_id
_entity_poly.type
_entity_poly.pdbx_seq_one_letter_code
_entity_poly.pdbx_strand_id
1 'polypeptide(L)'
;MGALAIITLAGSELLAHLPRSLGVNLKQITLTISLFAWALGTLWIPYLLVMDIQKLAGKQSVPLWITIFPWIRLAYRGKYRIYTIEAWSRVFPAGMYTACTFSLANTSGYYFLESISFYWCWFALLVWLFTLIGTIHSLTADENIR
;
A
#
# COMPACT_ATOMS: atom_id res chain seq x y z
N MET A 1 -6.07 3.49 5.57
CA MET A 1 -5.13 2.40 5.31
C MET A 1 -3.83 2.46 6.13
N GLY A 2 -3.03 3.53 6.06
CA GLY A 2 -1.70 3.57 6.71
C GLY A 2 -1.71 3.32 8.24
N ALA A 3 -2.61 3.96 8.98
CA ALA A 3 -2.72 3.75 10.43
C ALA A 3 -3.05 2.28 10.79
N LEU A 4 -3.93 1.63 10.03
CA LEU A 4 -4.30 0.23 10.23
C LEU A 4 -3.11 -0.71 9.96
N ALA A 5 -2.28 -0.40 8.96
CA ALA A 5 -1.05 -1.13 8.70
C ALA A 5 -0.04 -0.98 9.85
N ILE A 6 0.11 0.23 10.40
CA ILE A 6 0.98 0.47 11.56
C ILE A 6 0.49 -0.31 12.79
N ILE A 7 -0.81 -0.30 13.08
CA ILE A 7 -1.39 -1.06 14.20
C ILE A 7 -1.14 -2.56 14.02
N THR A 8 -1.36 -3.08 12.81
CA THR A 8 -1.12 -4.49 12.48
C THR A 8 0.35 -4.86 12.67
N LEU A 9 1.26 -4.02 12.18
CA LEU A 9 2.70 -4.24 12.30
C LEU A 9 3.14 -4.17 13.76
N ALA A 10 2.72 -3.15 14.51
CA ALA A 10 3.04 -2.99 15.91
C ALA A 10 2.51 -4.16 16.76
N GLY A 11 1.30 -4.64 16.48
CA GLY A 11 0.73 -5.79 17.15
C GLY A 11 1.43 -7.11 16.80
N SER A 12 1.92 -7.26 15.56
CA SER A 12 2.72 -8.42 15.15
C SER A 12 4.09 -8.42 15.85
N GLU A 13 4.78 -7.29 15.86
CA GLU A 13 6.06 -7.14 16.58
C GLU A 13 5.90 -7.37 18.09
N LEU A 14 4.82 -6.85 18.68
CA LEU A 14 4.51 -7.08 20.09
C LEU A 14 4.29 -8.58 20.35
N LEU A 15 3.55 -9.27 19.49
CA LEU A 15 3.30 -10.70 19.61
C LEU A 15 4.60 -11.53 19.49
N ALA A 16 5.52 -11.13 18.62
CA ALA A 16 6.82 -11.77 18.43
C ALA A 16 7.72 -11.67 19.69
N HIS A 17 7.65 -10.55 20.41
CA HIS A 17 8.50 -10.28 21.57
C HIS A 17 7.80 -10.51 22.93
N LEU A 18 6.56 -11.00 22.93
CA LEU A 18 5.78 -11.15 24.15
C LEU A 18 6.38 -12.22 25.08
N PRO A 19 6.75 -11.88 26.33
CA PRO A 19 7.28 -12.86 27.28
C PRO A 19 6.25 -13.93 27.61
N ARG A 20 6.71 -15.18 27.76
CA ARG A 20 5.85 -16.36 28.01
C ARG A 20 5.01 -16.24 29.29
N SER A 21 5.41 -15.39 30.22
CA SER A 21 4.73 -15.11 31.49
C SER A 21 3.42 -14.32 31.36
N LEU A 22 3.24 -13.52 30.31
CA LEU A 22 2.05 -12.67 30.12
C LEU A 22 0.79 -13.42 29.63
N GLY A 23 0.84 -14.75 29.62
CA GLY A 23 -0.32 -15.62 29.45
C GLY A 23 -0.84 -15.74 28.01
N VAL A 24 -1.59 -16.81 27.76
CA VAL A 24 -2.20 -17.12 26.45
C VAL A 24 -3.23 -16.05 26.04
N ASN A 25 -3.92 -15.45 27.02
CA ASN A 25 -4.97 -14.47 26.78
C ASN A 25 -4.46 -13.19 26.12
N LEU A 26 -3.31 -12.64 26.57
CA LEU A 26 -2.77 -11.41 25.98
C LEU A 26 -2.33 -11.64 24.54
N LYS A 27 -1.68 -12.78 24.27
CA LYS A 27 -1.31 -13.18 22.90
C LYS A 27 -2.52 -13.24 21.99
N GLN A 28 -3.61 -13.86 22.44
CA GLN A 28 -4.83 -14.00 21.66
C GLN A 28 -5.49 -12.63 21.40
N ILE A 29 -5.53 -11.75 22.40
CA ILE A 29 -6.10 -10.39 22.27
C ILE A 29 -5.28 -9.59 21.24
N THR A 30 -3.96 -9.58 21.36
CA THR A 30 -3.08 -8.85 20.43
C THR A 30 -3.23 -9.37 19.01
N LEU A 31 -3.23 -10.69 18.82
CA LEU A 31 -3.44 -11.31 17.50
C LEU A 31 -4.80 -10.94 16.90
N THR A 32 -5.87 -10.96 17.72
CA THR A 32 -7.22 -10.64 17.26
C THR A 32 -7.33 -9.18 16.84
N ILE A 33 -6.77 -8.24 17.61
CA ILE A 33 -6.75 -6.81 17.26
C ILE A 33 -5.93 -6.58 15.99
N SER A 34 -4.77 -7.23 15.85
CA SER A 34 -3.92 -7.12 14.65
C SER A 34 -4.62 -7.64 13.40
N LEU A 35 -5.29 -8.80 13.48
CA LEU A 35 -6.05 -9.36 12.35
C LEU A 35 -7.24 -8.46 11.97
N PHE A 36 -7.94 -7.91 12.97
CA PHE A 36 -9.05 -7.01 12.71
C PHE A 36 -8.57 -5.71 12.05
N ALA A 37 -7.48 -5.13 12.53
CA ALA A 37 -6.84 -3.97 11.91
C ALA A 37 -6.38 -4.27 10.48
N TRP A 38 -5.78 -5.43 10.24
CA TRP A 38 -5.38 -5.88 8.92
C TRP A 38 -6.58 -5.99 7.98
N ALA A 39 -7.66 -6.65 8.41
CA ALA A 39 -8.87 -6.83 7.61
C ALA A 39 -9.51 -5.49 7.21
N LEU A 40 -9.61 -4.54 8.14
CA LEU A 40 -10.06 -3.18 7.83
C LEU A 40 -9.09 -2.47 6.88
N GLY A 41 -7.79 -2.73 7.00
CA GLY A 41 -6.77 -2.24 6.08
C GLY A 41 -6.98 -2.77 4.66
N THR A 42 -7.25 -4.07 4.53
CA THR A 42 -7.53 -4.74 3.24
C THR A 42 -8.81 -4.21 2.59
N LEU A 43 -9.87 -3.95 3.36
CA LEU A 43 -11.11 -3.34 2.85
C LEU A 43 -10.90 -1.93 2.29
N TRP A 44 -9.83 -1.24 2.70
CA TRP A 44 -9.49 0.07 2.18
C TRP A 44 -8.99 0.02 0.72
N ILE A 45 -8.41 -1.10 0.29
CA ILE A 45 -7.87 -1.29 -1.07
C ILE A 45 -8.98 -1.19 -2.14
N PRO A 46 -10.07 -1.99 -2.08
CA PRO A 46 -11.15 -1.87 -3.07
C PRO A 46 -11.83 -0.50 -3.02
N TYR A 47 -11.94 0.11 -1.84
CA TYR A 47 -12.48 1.47 -1.72
C TYR A 47 -11.63 2.49 -2.49
N LEU A 48 -10.30 2.46 -2.34
CA LEU A 48 -9.39 3.33 -3.10
C LEU A 48 -9.50 3.08 -4.61
N LEU A 49 -9.60 1.82 -5.02
CA LEU A 49 -9.75 1.43 -6.42
C LEU A 49 -11.05 2.02 -7.01
N VAL A 50 -12.17 1.92 -6.30
CA VAL A 50 -13.46 2.50 -6.73
C VAL A 50 -13.36 4.02 -6.85
N MET A 51 -12.75 4.70 -5.88
CA MET A 51 -12.56 6.16 -5.94
C MET A 51 -11.70 6.57 -7.13
N ASP A 52 -10.64 5.83 -7.45
CA ASP A 52 -9.77 6.11 -8.59
C ASP A 52 -10.51 5.88 -9.92
N ILE A 53 -11.30 4.81 -10.04
CA ILE A 53 -12.16 4.56 -11.20
C ILE A 53 -13.20 5.67 -11.37
N GLN A 54 -13.87 6.10 -10.30
CA GLN A 54 -14.87 7.18 -10.36
C GLN A 54 -14.27 8.51 -10.82
N LYS A 55 -13.08 8.87 -10.30
CA LYS A 55 -12.35 10.07 -10.75
C LYS A 55 -11.97 10.02 -12.23
N LEU A 56 -11.73 8.82 -12.75
CA LEU A 56 -11.37 8.59 -14.16
C LEU A 56 -12.61 8.55 -15.06
N ALA A 57 -13.71 7.98 -14.61
CA ALA A 57 -14.98 7.93 -15.32
C ALA A 57 -15.54 9.32 -15.64
N GLY A 58 -15.26 10.32 -14.79
CA GLY A 58 -15.62 11.72 -15.05
C GLY A 58 -14.78 12.43 -16.14
N LYS A 59 -13.66 11.83 -16.61
CA LYS A 59 -12.80 12.40 -17.66
C LYS A 59 -12.88 11.54 -18.92
N GLN A 60 -13.66 12.01 -19.91
CA GLN A 60 -14.06 11.28 -21.12
C GLN A 60 -12.94 10.91 -22.11
N SER A 61 -11.68 11.30 -21.87
CA SER A 61 -10.55 11.07 -22.81
C SER A 61 -9.39 10.27 -22.20
N VAL A 62 -9.64 9.47 -21.16
CA VAL A 62 -8.60 8.61 -20.59
C VAL A 62 -8.66 7.20 -21.21
N PRO A 63 -7.54 6.68 -21.75
CA PRO A 63 -7.47 5.31 -22.25
C PRO A 63 -7.88 4.24 -21.21
N LEU A 64 -8.54 3.18 -21.66
CA LEU A 64 -9.05 2.09 -20.82
C LEU A 64 -7.97 1.40 -19.98
N TRP A 65 -6.76 1.20 -20.53
CA TRP A 65 -5.63 0.60 -19.81
C TRP A 65 -5.13 1.46 -18.64
N ILE A 66 -5.28 2.79 -18.75
CA ILE A 66 -4.92 3.73 -17.68
C ILE A 66 -5.98 3.73 -16.57
N THR A 67 -7.22 3.39 -16.90
CA THR A 67 -8.31 3.25 -15.91
C THR A 67 -8.11 2.01 -15.04
N ILE A 68 -7.60 0.93 -15.64
CA ILE A 68 -7.30 -0.32 -14.94
C ILE A 68 -6.00 -0.20 -14.12
N PHE A 69 -4.99 0.52 -14.64
CA PHE A 69 -3.70 0.70 -13.97
C PHE A 69 -3.31 2.19 -13.85
N PRO A 70 -3.92 2.95 -12.91
CA PRO A 70 -3.73 4.40 -12.81
C PRO A 70 -2.29 4.83 -12.47
N TRP A 71 -1.49 3.93 -11.90
CA TRP A 71 -0.08 4.16 -11.55
C TRP A 71 0.85 4.28 -12.78
N ILE A 72 0.46 3.73 -13.94
CA ILE A 72 1.24 3.86 -15.19
C ILE A 72 1.38 5.33 -15.62
N ARG A 73 0.42 6.19 -15.25
CA ARG A 73 0.47 7.64 -15.56
C ARG A 73 1.60 8.38 -14.85
N LEU A 74 2.10 7.84 -13.74
CA LEU A 74 3.18 8.48 -12.99
C LEU A 74 4.51 8.41 -13.75
N ALA A 75 4.71 7.34 -14.54
CA ALA A 75 5.93 7.13 -15.31
C ALA A 75 5.85 7.65 -16.76
N TYR A 76 4.66 7.83 -17.33
CA TYR A 76 4.49 8.15 -18.74
C TYR A 76 4.85 9.61 -19.09
N ARG A 77 5.65 9.82 -20.15
CA ARG A 77 5.95 11.15 -20.72
C ARG A 77 4.81 11.61 -21.65
N GLY A 78 4.33 12.84 -21.47
CA GLY A 78 3.41 13.50 -22.42
C GLY A 78 2.13 14.09 -21.79
N LYS A 79 1.09 14.25 -22.62
CA LYS A 79 -0.18 14.98 -22.33
C LYS A 79 -1.01 14.46 -21.14
N TYR A 80 -0.67 13.27 -20.62
CA TYR A 80 -1.38 12.60 -19.52
C TYR A 80 -0.57 12.56 -18.20
N ARG A 81 0.57 13.27 -18.13
CA ARG A 81 1.41 13.35 -16.93
C ARG A 81 0.68 14.11 -15.83
N ILE A 82 0.29 13.42 -14.78
CA ILE A 82 -0.27 14.01 -13.55
C ILE A 82 0.53 13.43 -12.39
N TYR A 83 1.75 13.91 -12.22
CA TYR A 83 2.51 13.69 -10.99
C TYR A 83 2.18 14.83 -10.02
N THR A 84 1.67 14.49 -8.85
CA THR A 84 1.53 15.39 -7.71
C THR A 84 2.27 14.77 -6.53
N ILE A 85 2.77 15.59 -5.61
CA ILE A 85 3.47 15.12 -4.41
C ILE A 85 2.63 14.12 -3.59
N GLU A 86 1.30 14.25 -3.67
CA GLU A 86 0.30 13.35 -3.07
C GLU A 86 0.37 11.90 -3.58
N ALA A 87 1.05 11.64 -4.70
CA ALA A 87 1.30 10.28 -5.19
C ALA A 87 2.09 9.47 -4.14
N TRP A 88 3.08 10.09 -3.48
CA TRP A 88 3.84 9.44 -2.40
C TRP A 88 2.96 9.03 -1.22
N SER A 89 1.99 9.86 -0.85
CA SER A 89 1.02 9.56 0.21
C SER A 89 0.13 8.35 -0.11
N ARG A 90 -0.07 8.01 -1.39
CA ARG A 90 -0.83 6.83 -1.81
C ARG A 90 0.02 5.56 -1.88
N VAL A 91 1.26 5.67 -2.34
CA VAL A 91 2.14 4.50 -2.52
C VAL A 91 2.84 4.09 -1.22
N PHE A 92 2.99 5.00 -0.26
CA PHE A 92 3.54 4.70 1.06
C PHE A 92 2.69 3.65 1.82
N PRO A 93 1.36 3.82 1.98
CA PRO A 93 0.53 2.81 2.60
C PRO A 93 0.53 1.45 1.88
N ALA A 94 0.76 1.40 0.57
CA ALA A 94 0.84 0.15 -0.18
C ALA A 94 2.06 -0.68 0.24
N GLY A 95 3.22 -0.04 0.42
CA GLY A 95 4.42 -0.69 0.98
C GLY A 95 4.23 -1.10 2.44
N MET A 96 3.62 -0.23 3.26
CA MET A 96 3.31 -0.56 4.65
C MET A 96 2.37 -1.77 4.79
N TYR A 97 1.43 -1.93 3.87
CA TYR A 97 0.54 -3.09 3.83
C TYR A 97 1.31 -4.40 3.57
N THR A 98 2.31 -4.39 2.67
CA THR A 98 3.22 -5.53 2.49
C THR A 98 3.93 -5.87 3.81
N ALA A 99 4.58 -4.89 4.43
CA ALA A 99 5.38 -5.10 5.63
C ALA A 99 4.53 -5.63 6.80
N CYS A 100 3.33 -5.06 7.01
CA CYS A 100 2.46 -5.54 8.08
C CYS A 100 1.88 -6.92 7.78
N THR A 101 1.54 -7.23 6.52
CA THR A 101 1.03 -8.55 6.14
C THR A 101 2.10 -9.62 6.30
N PHE A 102 3.35 -9.32 5.96
CA PHE A 102 4.49 -10.22 6.19
C PHE A 102 4.72 -10.50 7.67
N SER A 103 4.79 -9.46 8.50
CA SER A 103 5.00 -9.61 9.95
C SER A 103 3.83 -10.38 10.61
N LEU A 104 2.60 -10.11 10.17
CA LEU A 104 1.42 -10.83 10.64
C LEU A 104 1.42 -12.30 10.21
N ALA A 105 1.86 -12.62 8.98
CA ALA A 105 1.99 -13.99 8.51
C ALA A 105 2.96 -14.79 9.40
N ASN A 106 4.13 -14.22 9.68
CA ASN A 106 5.16 -14.87 10.51
C ASN A 106 4.71 -15.12 11.96
N THR A 107 3.86 -14.24 12.50
CA THR A 107 3.45 -14.29 13.90
C THR A 107 2.16 -15.08 14.13
N SER A 108 1.26 -15.11 13.15
CA SER A 108 0.02 -15.89 13.19
C SER A 108 0.18 -17.33 12.69
N GLY A 109 1.19 -17.60 11.85
CA GLY A 109 1.36 -18.89 11.19
C GLY A 109 0.41 -19.13 10.01
N TYR A 110 -0.28 -18.10 9.53
CA TYR A 110 -1.21 -18.22 8.40
C TYR A 110 -0.49 -18.10 7.05
N TYR A 111 -0.27 -19.24 6.40
CA TYR A 111 0.40 -19.35 5.09
C TYR A 111 -0.24 -18.51 3.97
N PHE A 112 -1.56 -18.25 4.03
CA PHE A 112 -2.22 -17.43 3.00
C PHE A 112 -1.78 -15.95 3.06
N LEU A 113 -1.46 -15.42 4.25
CA LEU A 113 -0.98 -14.04 4.41
C LEU A 113 0.41 -13.87 3.79
N GLU A 114 1.26 -14.88 3.88
CA GLU A 114 2.58 -14.89 3.24
C GLU A 114 2.46 -14.76 1.72
N SER A 115 1.54 -15.53 1.13
CA SER A 115 1.25 -15.45 -0.31
C SER A 115 0.75 -14.05 -0.70
N ILE A 116 -0.20 -13.48 0.06
CA ILE A 116 -0.69 -12.11 -0.19
C ILE A 116 0.46 -11.11 -0.13
N SER A 117 1.28 -11.19 0.91
CA SER A 117 2.42 -10.30 1.11
C SER A 117 3.41 -10.40 -0.05
N PHE A 118 3.73 -11.61 -0.53
CA PHE A 118 4.67 -11.81 -1.63
C PHE A 118 4.21 -11.12 -2.92
N TYR A 119 2.97 -11.37 -3.36
CA TYR A 119 2.45 -10.73 -4.57
C TYR A 119 2.29 -9.20 -4.39
N TRP A 120 1.85 -8.77 -3.21
CA TRP A 120 1.68 -7.34 -2.92
C TRP A 120 3.02 -6.61 -2.82
N CYS A 121 4.10 -7.28 -2.40
CA CYS A 121 5.45 -6.73 -2.37
C CYS A 121 5.91 -6.30 -3.77
N TRP A 122 5.81 -7.21 -4.74
CA TRP A 122 6.16 -6.92 -6.13
C TRP A 122 5.31 -5.82 -6.73
N PHE A 123 4.01 -5.83 -6.45
CA PHE A 123 3.10 -4.75 -6.86
C PHE A 123 3.50 -3.40 -6.25
N ALA A 124 3.79 -3.35 -4.95
CA ALA A 124 4.21 -2.13 -4.25
C ALA A 124 5.53 -1.59 -4.79
N LEU A 125 6.52 -2.45 -5.03
CA LEU A 125 7.82 -2.07 -5.61
C LEU A 125 7.66 -1.47 -7.01
N LEU A 126 6.82 -2.09 -7.86
CA LEU A 126 6.54 -1.59 -9.21
C LEU A 126 5.89 -0.21 -9.17
N VAL A 127 4.91 -0.02 -8.29
CA VAL A 127 4.22 1.26 -8.09
C VAL A 127 5.16 2.34 -7.50
N TRP A 128 6.05 1.95 -6.59
CA TRP A 128 7.12 2.83 -6.09
C TRP A 128 8.05 3.26 -7.20
N LEU A 129 8.50 2.34 -8.04
CA LEU A 129 9.38 2.65 -9.17
C LEU A 129 8.73 3.67 -10.11
N PHE A 130 7.46 3.50 -10.45
CA PHE A 130 6.74 4.47 -11.29
C PHE A 130 6.62 5.85 -10.63
N THR A 131 6.41 5.90 -9.32
CA THR A 131 6.33 7.16 -8.57
C THR A 131 7.69 7.86 -8.50
N LEU A 132 8.76 7.08 -8.34
CA LEU A 132 10.14 7.56 -8.31
C LEU A 132 10.54 8.14 -9.68
N ILE A 133 10.25 7.42 -10.77
CA ILE A 133 10.44 7.92 -12.15
C ILE A 133 9.69 9.25 -12.35
N GLY A 134 8.42 9.31 -11.92
CA GLY A 134 7.62 10.54 -11.97
C GLY A 134 8.26 11.69 -11.20
N THR A 135 8.85 11.40 -10.04
CA THR A 135 9.55 12.38 -9.20
C THR A 135 10.80 12.92 -9.89
N ILE A 136 11.70 12.04 -10.37
CA ILE A 136 12.93 12.45 -11.10
C ILE A 136 12.57 13.30 -12.32
N HIS A 137 11.55 12.88 -13.07
CA HIS A 137 11.08 13.63 -14.25
C HIS A 137 10.42 14.97 -13.90
N SER A 138 9.84 15.13 -12.70
CA SER A 138 9.34 16.44 -12.25
C SER A 138 10.49 17.39 -11.91
N LEU A 139 11.52 16.90 -11.24
CA LEU A 139 12.68 17.70 -10.82
C LEU A 139 13.49 18.20 -12.01
N THR A 140 13.78 17.32 -12.97
CA THR A 140 14.50 17.66 -14.21
C THR A 140 13.71 18.55 -15.18
N ALA A 141 12.37 18.56 -15.10
CA ALA A 141 11.55 19.46 -15.89
C ALA A 141 11.51 20.88 -15.32
N ASP A 142 11.64 21.02 -13.99
CA ASP A 142 11.66 22.32 -13.30
C ASP A 142 13.00 23.05 -13.51
N GLU A 143 14.10 22.31 -13.63
CA GLU A 143 15.43 22.87 -13.97
C GLU A 143 15.50 23.48 -15.38
N ASN A 144 14.69 23.03 -16.33
CA ASN A 144 14.69 23.55 -17.71
C ASN A 144 13.91 24.87 -17.88
N ILE A 145 13.31 25.39 -16.80
CA ILE A 145 12.50 26.62 -16.79
C ILE A 145 13.21 27.75 -16.01
N ARG A 146 14.33 27.46 -15.32
CA ARG A 146 15.21 28.46 -14.69
C ARG A 146 16.44 28.73 -15.56
#